data_AF-A0A1Z4JK00-F1
#
_entry.id   AF-A0A1Z4JK00-F1
#
_cell.length_a   1.000
_cell.length_b   1.000
_cell.length_c   1.000
_cell.angle_alpha   90.00
_cell.angle_beta   90.00
_cell.angle_gamma   90.00
#
_symmetry.space_group_name_H-M   'P 1'
#
loop_
_entity.id
_entity.type
_entity.pdbx_description
1 polymer ?
#
loop_
_entity_poly.entity_id
_entity_poly.type
_entity_poly.pdbx_seq_one_letter_code
_entity_poly.pdbx_strand_id
1 'polypeptide(L)'
;MSQQEGSNELIIMNLSLETLLQERSLALEAARAKTAKSALLRKLTDFRSLHQNRTGNLRLDGSEVVRLVELLGEKNPALAQRLSGYRNQFKSEITLLPHEVDSLVAIVERS
;
A
#
# COMPACT_ATOMS: atom_id res chain seq x y z
N MET A 1 -4.46 47.44 -26.57
CA MET A 1 -5.20 46.19 -26.27
C MET A 1 -4.45 45.33 -25.24
N SER A 2 -3.77 45.92 -24.25
CA SER A 2 -2.73 45.21 -23.47
C SER A 2 -3.22 44.53 -22.18
N GLN A 3 -4.48 44.74 -21.76
CA GLN A 3 -5.03 44.13 -20.54
C GLN A 3 -5.51 42.68 -20.73
N GLN A 4 -5.85 42.30 -21.96
CA GLN A 4 -6.38 40.97 -22.26
C GLN A 4 -5.25 39.92 -22.41
N GLU A 5 -4.06 40.35 -22.85
CA GLU A 5 -2.85 39.50 -22.92
C GLU A 5 -2.33 39.14 -21.51
N GLY A 6 -2.20 40.12 -20.60
CA GLY A 6 -1.76 39.85 -19.23
C GLY A 6 -2.71 38.96 -18.43
N SER A 7 -4.00 38.99 -18.74
CA SER A 7 -5.01 38.08 -18.14
C SER A 7 -4.84 36.64 -18.64
N ASN A 8 -4.55 36.46 -19.93
CA ASN A 8 -4.30 35.14 -20.51
C ASN A 8 -3.00 34.51 -20.00
N GLU A 9 -1.95 35.31 -19.82
CA GLU A 9 -0.68 34.82 -19.24
C GLU A 9 -0.86 34.34 -17.79
N LEU A 10 -1.63 35.08 -16.98
CA LEU A 10 -1.96 34.68 -15.60
C LEU A 10 -2.79 33.38 -15.53
N ILE A 11 -3.73 33.17 -16.46
CA ILE A 11 -4.53 31.94 -16.53
C ILE A 11 -3.63 30.75 -16.89
N ILE A 12 -2.75 30.91 -17.89
CA ILE A 12 -1.82 29.85 -18.32
C ILE A 12 -0.82 29.51 -17.21
N MET A 13 -0.31 30.51 -16.50
CA MET A 13 0.60 30.31 -15.37
C MET A 13 -0.07 29.55 -14.22
N ASN A 14 -1.33 29.87 -13.88
CA ASN A 14 -2.07 29.17 -12.83
C ASN A 14 -2.36 27.71 -13.21
N LEU A 15 -2.83 27.45 -14.43
CA LEU A 15 -3.08 26.08 -14.92
C LEU A 15 -1.80 25.23 -14.92
N SER A 16 -0.67 25.83 -15.29
CA SER A 16 0.64 25.17 -15.27
C SER A 16 1.08 24.84 -13.83
N LEU A 17 0.82 25.73 -12.87
CA LEU A 17 1.12 25.51 -11.45
C LEU A 17 0.26 24.39 -10.86
N GLU A 18 -1.04 24.38 -11.13
CA GLU A 18 -1.97 23.34 -10.68
C GLU A 18 -1.55 21.96 -11.20
N THR A 19 -1.15 21.88 -12.48
CA THR A 19 -0.66 20.65 -13.10
C THR A 19 0.60 20.14 -12.39
N LEU A 20 1.59 21.02 -12.16
CA LEU A 20 2.83 20.65 -11.46
C LEU A 20 2.58 20.20 -10.00
N LEU A 21 1.64 20.82 -9.31
CA LEU A 21 1.24 20.42 -7.95
C LEU A 21 0.59 19.04 -7.94
N GLN A 22 -0.27 18.76 -8.93
CA GLN A 22 -0.92 17.46 -9.08
C GLN A 22 0.09 16.35 -9.40
N GLU A 23 1.02 16.60 -10.33
CA GLU A 23 2.09 15.66 -10.68
C GLU A 23 2.99 15.36 -9.48
N ARG A 24 3.38 16.38 -8.71
CA ARG A 24 4.16 16.19 -7.49
C ARG A 24 3.41 15.37 -6.43
N SER A 25 2.11 15.62 -6.27
CA SER A 25 1.25 14.87 -5.35
C SER A 25 1.20 13.38 -5.73
N LEU A 26 0.97 13.09 -7.02
CA LEU A 26 0.97 11.73 -7.56
C LEU A 26 2.32 11.03 -7.38
N ALA A 27 3.43 11.72 -7.66
CA ALA A 27 4.77 11.17 -7.49
C ALA A 27 5.07 10.85 -6.01
N LEU A 28 4.63 11.71 -5.08
CA LEU A 28 4.78 11.48 -3.65
C LEU A 28 3.97 10.27 -3.19
N GLU A 29 2.74 10.12 -3.67
CA GLU A 29 1.88 8.99 -3.33
C GLU A 29 2.44 7.67 -3.87
N ALA A 30 2.94 7.66 -5.10
CA ALA A 30 3.64 6.51 -5.67
C ALA A 30 4.90 6.13 -4.86
N ALA A 31 5.69 7.12 -4.42
CA ALA A 31 6.88 6.89 -3.59
C ALA A 31 6.52 6.32 -2.20
N ARG A 32 5.44 6.82 -1.60
CA ARG A 32 4.90 6.29 -0.33
C ARG A 32 4.41 4.85 -0.51
N ALA A 33 3.65 4.58 -1.58
CA ALA A 33 3.16 3.25 -1.88
C ALA A 33 4.31 2.24 -2.10
N LYS A 34 5.41 2.65 -2.75
CA LYS A 34 6.63 1.83 -2.93
C LYS A 34 7.32 1.53 -1.61
N THR A 35 7.42 2.52 -0.73
CA THR A 35 8.01 2.37 0.61
C THR A 35 7.17 1.40 1.45
N ALA A 36 5.85 1.57 1.45
CA ALA A 36 4.92 0.72 2.19
C ALA A 36 4.94 -0.75 1.68
N LYS A 37 5.00 -0.97 0.36
CA LYS A 37 5.19 -2.31 -0.23
C LYS A 37 6.47 -2.95 0.30
N SER A 38 7.58 -2.22 0.24
CA SER A 38 8.90 -2.72 0.64
C SER A 38 8.96 -3.06 2.13
N ALA A 39 8.35 -2.21 2.97
CA ALA A 39 8.23 -2.45 4.41
C ALA A 39 7.40 -3.71 4.71
N LEU A 40 6.24 -3.85 4.07
CA LEU A 40 5.37 -5.01 4.23
C LEU A 40 6.04 -6.32 3.78
N LEU A 41 6.70 -6.30 2.62
CA LEU A 41 7.44 -7.46 2.10
C LEU A 41 8.56 -7.87 3.05
N ARG A 42 9.34 -6.90 3.54
CA ARG A 42 10.40 -7.16 4.52
C ARG A 42 9.83 -7.78 5.79
N LYS A 43 8.75 -7.23 6.33
CA LYS A 43 8.10 -7.72 7.54
C LYS A 43 7.61 -9.17 7.42
N LEU A 44 7.01 -9.52 6.29
CA LEU A 44 6.58 -10.89 5.99
C LEU A 44 7.77 -11.85 5.82
N THR A 45 8.83 -11.39 5.15
CA THR A 45 10.06 -12.17 4.94
C THR A 45 10.80 -12.43 6.25
N ASP A 46 10.92 -11.40 7.09
CA ASP A 46 11.52 -11.48 8.42
C ASP A 46 10.71 -12.45 9.31
N PHE A 47 9.37 -12.33 9.29
CA PHE A 47 8.49 -13.25 10.00
C PHE A 47 8.67 -14.70 9.53
N ARG A 48 8.70 -14.95 8.21
CA ARG A 48 8.96 -16.27 7.64
C ARG A 48 10.31 -16.84 8.11
N SER A 49 11.36 -16.02 8.09
CA SER A 49 12.71 -16.43 8.49
C SER A 49 12.80 -16.76 9.98
N LEU A 50 12.13 -15.98 10.83
CA LEU A 50 12.13 -16.16 12.29
C LEU A 50 11.32 -17.40 12.70
N HIS A 51 10.19 -17.65 12.02
CA HIS A 51 9.28 -18.72 12.40
C HIS A 51 9.53 -20.05 11.67
N GLN A 52 10.46 -20.13 10.69
CA GLN A 52 10.89 -21.36 9.99
C GLN A 52 9.76 -22.38 9.75
N ASN A 53 8.69 -21.95 9.10
CA ASN A 53 7.50 -22.78 8.81
C ASN A 53 6.67 -23.20 10.04
N ARG A 54 6.66 -22.39 11.10
CA ARG A 54 5.74 -22.53 12.23
C ARG A 54 4.67 -21.45 12.17
N THR A 55 3.48 -21.80 12.66
CA THR A 55 2.42 -20.84 12.92
C THR A 55 2.88 -19.82 13.96
N GLY A 56 2.57 -18.55 13.73
CA GLY A 56 2.91 -17.48 14.67
C GLY A 56 2.02 -16.26 14.49
N ASN A 57 2.17 -15.30 15.40
CA ASN A 57 1.42 -14.06 15.37
C ASN A 57 2.22 -12.98 14.67
N LEU A 58 1.71 -12.51 13.53
CA LEU A 58 2.26 -11.36 12.84
C LEU A 58 1.48 -10.11 13.25
N ARG A 59 2.21 -9.09 13.71
CA ARG A 59 1.60 -7.81 14.05
C ARG A 59 1.43 -6.96 12.80
N LEU A 60 0.20 -6.67 12.39
CA LEU A 60 -0.11 -5.83 11.24
C LEU A 60 -0.93 -4.60 11.67
N ASP A 61 -0.68 -3.46 11.07
CA ASP A 61 -1.57 -2.29 11.18
C ASP A 61 -2.70 -2.35 10.15
N GLY A 62 -3.76 -1.56 10.37
CA GLY A 62 -4.93 -1.56 9.50
C GLY A 62 -4.62 -1.25 8.04
N SER A 63 -3.61 -0.41 7.76
CA SER A 63 -3.22 -0.07 6.39
C SER A 63 -2.51 -1.24 5.69
N GLU A 64 -1.65 -1.96 6.42
CA GLU A 64 -1.04 -3.20 5.95
C GLU A 64 -2.11 -4.27 5.68
N VAL A 65 -3.09 -4.40 6.58
CA VAL A 65 -4.21 -5.34 6.42
C VAL A 65 -5.05 -5.02 5.20
N VAL A 66 -5.45 -3.75 5.01
CA VAL A 66 -6.22 -3.32 3.83
C VAL A 66 -5.46 -3.69 2.56
N ARG A 67 -4.16 -3.35 2.50
CA ARG A 67 -3.34 -3.64 1.32
C ARG A 67 -3.18 -5.13 1.06
N LEU A 68 -2.97 -5.94 2.10
CA LEU A 68 -2.93 -7.40 1.93
C LEU A 68 -4.26 -7.94 1.41
N VAL A 69 -5.39 -7.43 1.90
CA VAL A 69 -6.70 -7.86 1.41
C VAL A 69 -6.93 -7.48 -0.05
N GLU A 70 -6.58 -6.26 -0.45
CA GLU A 70 -6.67 -5.83 -1.85
C GLU A 70 -5.83 -6.72 -2.77
N LEU A 71 -4.62 -7.07 -2.34
CA LEU A 71 -3.74 -7.96 -3.10
C LEU A 71 -4.27 -9.40 -3.14
N LEU A 72 -4.79 -9.90 -2.02
CA LEU A 72 -5.30 -11.27 -1.89
C LEU A 72 -6.61 -11.50 -2.64
N GLY A 73 -7.48 -10.50 -2.72
CA GLY A 73 -8.80 -10.50 -3.36
C GLY A 73 -9.26 -11.85 -3.92
N GLU A 74 -8.92 -12.10 -5.18
CA GLU A 74 -9.30 -13.32 -5.90
C GLU A 74 -8.30 -14.48 -5.76
N LYS A 75 -7.04 -14.22 -5.40
CA LYS A 75 -5.99 -15.24 -5.31
C LYS A 75 -6.13 -16.11 -4.06
N ASN A 76 -6.66 -15.56 -2.97
CA ASN A 76 -6.94 -16.28 -1.73
C ASN A 76 -8.09 -15.62 -0.95
N PRO A 77 -9.35 -15.87 -1.36
CA PRO A 77 -10.52 -15.19 -0.79
C PRO A 77 -10.75 -15.55 0.68
N ALA A 78 -10.39 -16.77 1.11
CA ALA A 78 -10.51 -17.19 2.50
C ALA A 78 -9.59 -16.37 3.44
N LEU A 79 -8.33 -16.21 3.05
CA LEU A 79 -7.38 -15.37 3.81
C LEU A 79 -7.77 -13.89 3.74
N ALA A 80 -8.22 -13.40 2.58
CA ALA A 80 -8.70 -12.04 2.40
C ALA A 80 -9.90 -11.73 3.32
N GLN A 81 -10.86 -12.63 3.41
CA GLN A 81 -12.02 -12.48 4.29
C GLN A 81 -11.61 -12.45 5.76
N ARG A 82 -10.69 -13.34 6.17
CA ARG A 82 -10.18 -13.37 7.55
C ARG A 82 -9.43 -12.09 7.91
N LEU A 83 -8.54 -11.62 7.04
CA LEU A 83 -7.81 -10.38 7.24
C LEU A 83 -8.75 -9.16 7.24
N SER A 84 -9.88 -9.21 6.52
CA SER A 84 -10.84 -8.11 6.47
C SER A 84 -11.40 -7.72 7.83
N GLY A 85 -11.50 -8.66 8.78
CA GLY A 85 -11.93 -8.39 10.16
C GLY A 85 -10.99 -7.47 10.95
N TYR A 86 -9.77 -7.25 10.46
CA TYR A 86 -8.73 -6.47 11.13
C TYR A 86 -8.46 -5.10 10.48
N ARG A 87 -9.16 -4.75 9.39
CA ARG A 87 -8.91 -3.53 8.60
C ARG A 87 -9.00 -2.23 9.41
N ASN A 88 -9.90 -2.17 10.39
CA ASN A 88 -10.14 -0.97 11.20
C ASN A 88 -9.32 -0.92 12.49
N GLN A 89 -8.41 -1.88 12.70
CA GLN A 89 -7.62 -1.96 13.92
C GLN A 89 -6.28 -1.22 13.74
N PHE A 90 -5.89 -0.43 14.74
CA PHE A 90 -4.63 0.30 14.71
C PHE A 90 -3.42 -0.66 14.68
N LYS A 91 -3.48 -1.73 15.48
CA LYS A 91 -2.52 -2.85 15.47
C LYS A 91 -3.27 -4.14 15.81
N SER A 92 -3.10 -5.15 14.98
CA SER A 92 -3.66 -6.48 15.16
C SER A 92 -2.57 -7.51 15.21
N GLU A 93 -2.70 -8.48 16.10
CA GLU A 93 -1.89 -9.69 16.06
C GLU A 93 -2.69 -10.76 15.32
N ILE A 94 -2.18 -11.16 14.16
CA ILE A 94 -2.86 -12.09 13.27
C ILE A 94 -2.07 -13.39 13.27
N THR A 95 -2.70 -14.47 13.70
CA THR A 95 -2.12 -15.81 13.60
C THR A 95 -2.12 -16.24 12.15
N LEU A 96 -0.93 -16.43 11.58
CA LEU A 96 -0.75 -16.89 10.21
C LEU A 96 -0.10 -18.28 10.21
N LEU A 97 -0.66 -19.15 9.38
CA LEU A 97 -0.07 -20.44 9.05
C LEU A 97 1.13 -20.24 8.10
N PRO A 98 2.10 -21.15 8.10
CA PRO A 98 3.30 -21.05 7.25
C PRO A 98 3.00 -20.77 5.77
N HIS A 99 2.08 -21.55 5.18
CA HIS A 99 1.70 -21.41 3.77
C HIS A 99 0.94 -20.09 3.50
N GLU A 100 0.26 -19.53 4.50
CA GLU A 100 -0.38 -18.22 4.36
C GLU A 100 0.68 -17.14 4.27
N VAL A 101 1.74 -17.21 5.09
CA VAL A 101 2.88 -16.30 5.00
C VAL A 101 3.56 -16.40 3.63
N ASP A 102 3.82 -17.62 3.14
CA ASP A 102 4.42 -17.81 1.82
C ASP A 102 3.56 -17.22 0.70
N SER A 103 2.24 -17.42 0.78
CA SER A 103 1.28 -16.81 -0.14
C SER A 103 1.33 -15.29 -0.09
N LEU A 104 1.39 -14.70 1.11
CA LEU A 104 1.50 -13.24 1.30
C LEU A 104 2.84 -12.69 0.79
N VAL A 105 3.95 -13.37 1.01
CA VAL A 105 5.25 -12.96 0.46
C VAL A 105 5.18 -12.97 -1.07
N ALA A 106 4.71 -14.06 -1.67
CA ALA A 106 4.63 -14.20 -3.11
C ALA A 106 3.70 -13.16 -3.76
N ILE A 107 2.59 -12.80 -3.10
CA ILE A 107 1.64 -11.84 -3.65
C ILE A 107 2.16 -10.41 -3.57
N VAL A 108 2.78 -10.03 -2.45
CA VAL A 108 3.36 -8.70 -2.25
C VAL A 108 4.60 -8.53 -3.11
N GLU A 109 5.41 -9.56 -3.33
CA GLU A 109 6.58 -9.46 -4.21
C GLU A 109 6.17 -9.13 -5.66
N ARG A 110 5.12 -9.79 -6.16
CA ARG A 110 4.64 -9.72 -7.55
C ARG A 110 3.77 -8.49 -7.88
N SER A 111 3.24 -7.78 -6.87
CA SER A 111 2.35 -6.61 -7.04
C SER A 111 3.12 -5.32 -7.27
#